data_AF-A0A256H3H4-F1
#
_entry.id   AF-A0A256H3H4-F1
#
_cell.length_a   1.000
_cell.length_b   1.000
_cell.length_c   1.000
_cell.angle_alpha   90.00
_cell.angle_beta   90.00
_cell.angle_gamma   90.00
#
_symmetry.space_group_name_H-M   'P 1'
#
loop_
_entity.id
_entity.type
_entity.pdbx_description
1 polymer ?
#
loop_
_entity_poly.entity_id
_entity_poly.type
_entity_poly.pdbx_seq_one_letter_code
_entity_poly.pdbx_strand_id
1 'polypeptide(L)' 'GRYEDVDGDGDVDGDDVEAMFANRDDELIRSHPDAFDFSDDGAVDVVDVRKLFNEVSSR' A
#
# COMPACT_ATOMS: atom_id res chain seq x y z
N GLY A 1 -7.68 6.89 2.68
CA GLY A 1 -8.67 6.45 1.67
C GLY A 1 -8.42 7.16 0.35
N ARG A 2 -8.04 6.48 -0.73
CA ARG A 2 -8.85 5.43 -1.38
C ARG A 2 -8.31 3.99 -1.29
N TYR A 3 -7.07 3.77 -0.85
CA TYR A 3 -6.50 2.40 -0.82
C TYR A 3 -5.44 2.18 0.27
N GLU A 4 -5.35 3.05 1.28
CA GLU A 4 -4.46 2.75 2.42
C GLU A 4 -5.00 1.60 3.28
N ASP A 5 -6.32 1.39 3.27
CA ASP A 5 -7.01 0.17 3.73
C ASP A 5 -6.85 -0.89 2.62
N VAL A 6 -5.69 -1.54 2.62
CA VAL A 6 -5.24 -2.50 1.59
C VAL A 6 -5.89 -3.85 1.83
N ASP A 7 -6.13 -4.23 3.08
CA ASP A 7 -6.73 -5.52 3.42
C ASP A 7 -8.28 -5.49 3.45
N GLY A 8 -8.86 -4.29 3.47
CA GLY A 8 -10.30 -4.06 3.37
C GLY A 8 -11.05 -4.28 4.69
N ASP A 9 -10.37 -4.25 5.83
CA ASP A 9 -10.97 -4.47 7.14
C ASP A 9 -11.65 -3.22 7.72
N GLY A 10 -11.38 -2.05 7.13
CA GLY A 10 -11.97 -0.76 7.46
C GLY A 10 -11.17 0.10 8.43
N ASP A 11 -10.07 -0.43 8.97
CA ASP A 11 -9.06 0.33 9.69
C ASP A 11 -7.91 0.73 8.73
N VAL A 12 -7.02 1.64 9.17
CA VAL A 12 -5.82 1.98 8.39
C VAL A 12 -4.62 1.90 9.32
N ASP A 13 -3.98 0.74 9.34
CA ASP A 13 -2.95 0.41 10.31
C ASP A 13 -1.81 -0.49 9.78
N GLY A 14 -1.12 -1.21 10.69
CA GLY A 14 0.02 -2.04 10.34
C GLY A 14 -0.34 -3.24 9.48
N ASP A 15 -1.58 -3.74 9.59
CA ASP A 15 -2.04 -4.92 8.86
C ASP A 15 -2.13 -4.62 7.36
N ASP A 16 -2.43 -3.37 6.97
CA ASP A 16 -2.33 -2.88 5.59
C ASP A 16 -0.92 -2.93 5.01
N VAL A 17 0.08 -2.62 5.84
CA VAL A 17 1.49 -2.66 5.43
C VAL A 17 1.90 -4.10 5.16
N GLU A 18 1.48 -5.03 6.02
CA GLU A 18 1.72 -6.46 5.82
C GLU A 18 1.01 -6.97 4.57
N ALA A 19 -0.26 -6.59 4.36
CA ALA A 19 -1.04 -6.97 3.20
C ALA A 19 -0.41 -6.45 1.89
N MET A 20 0.02 -5.19 1.86
CA MET A 20 0.70 -4.60 0.71
C MET A 20 2.04 -5.31 0.44
N PHE A 21 2.84 -5.57 1.48
CA PHE A 21 4.12 -6.26 1.33
C PHE A 21 3.97 -7.70 0.83
N ALA A 22 2.96 -8.43 1.34
CA ALA A 22 2.67 -9.80 0.94
C ALA A 22 2.25 -9.91 -0.53
N ASN A 23 1.47 -8.94 -1.01
CA ASN A 23 0.91 -8.94 -2.36
C ASN A 23 1.67 -8.07 -3.38
N ARG A 24 2.76 -7.40 -2.99
CA ARG A 24 3.51 -6.44 -3.85
C ARG A 24 3.93 -6.98 -5.23
N ASP A 25 4.07 -8.29 -5.37
CA ASP A 25 4.50 -8.93 -6.60
C ASP A 25 3.32 -9.45 -7.46
N ASP A 26 2.09 -9.35 -6.94
CA ASP A 26 0.85 -9.73 -7.62
C ASP A 26 0.53 -8.73 -8.76
N GLU A 27 0.05 -9.27 -9.87
CA GLU A 27 -0.39 -8.48 -11.01
C GLU A 27 -1.57 -7.58 -10.66
N LEU A 28 -2.44 -7.99 -9.74
CA LEU A 28 -3.54 -7.17 -9.25
C LEU A 28 -3.05 -5.89 -8.54
N ILE A 29 -1.96 -5.96 -7.79
CA ILE A 29 -1.36 -4.78 -7.16
C ILE A 29 -0.65 -3.92 -8.21
N ARG A 30 0.21 -4.52 -9.04
CA ARG A 30 1.03 -3.78 -10.01
C ARG A 30 0.23 -3.13 -11.14
N SER A 31 -0.93 -3.66 -11.50
CA SER A 31 -1.77 -3.13 -12.59
C SER A 31 -2.69 -1.98 -12.15
N HIS A 32 -2.70 -1.63 -10.86
CA HIS A 32 -3.53 -0.55 -10.31
C HIS A 32 -2.67 0.51 -9.60
N PRO A 33 -1.80 1.24 -10.32
CA PRO A 33 -0.98 2.31 -9.74
C PRO A 33 -1.83 3.43 -9.14
N ASP A 34 -2.98 3.76 -9.74
CA ASP A 34 -3.96 4.70 -9.18
C ASP A 34 -4.46 4.30 -7.77
N ALA A 35 -4.21 3.04 -7.38
CA ALA A 35 -4.52 2.52 -6.07
C ALA A 35 -3.32 2.41 -5.14
N PHE A 36 -2.21 1.88 -5.64
CA PHE A 36 -1.13 1.39 -4.79
C PHE A 36 0.19 2.16 -4.93
N ASP A 37 0.27 3.14 -5.82
CA ASP A 37 1.41 4.07 -5.91
C ASP A 37 1.25 5.17 -4.84
N PHE A 38 1.62 4.83 -3.60
CA PHE A 38 1.59 5.77 -2.48
C PHE A 38 2.73 6.78 -2.53
N SER A 39 3.79 6.45 -3.27
CA SER A 39 4.98 7.29 -3.41
C SER A 39 4.87 8.35 -4.50
N ASP A 40 3.85 8.26 -5.36
CA ASP A 40 3.61 9.07 -6.56
C ASP A 40 4.82 9.03 -7.54
N ASP A 41 5.51 7.88 -7.62
CA ASP A 41 6.72 7.73 -8.47
C ASP A 41 6.45 7.03 -9.81
N GLY A 42 5.21 6.57 -10.03
CA GLY A 42 4.74 5.91 -11.23
C GLY A 42 5.01 4.42 -11.27
N ALA A 43 5.60 3.84 -10.22
CA ALA A 43 5.72 2.41 -10.02
C ALA A 43 4.90 1.95 -8.80
N VAL A 44 4.58 0.66 -8.77
CA VAL A 44 4.05 0.01 -7.57
C VAL A 44 5.07 -1.02 -7.12
N ASP A 45 5.83 -0.69 -6.08
CA ASP A 45 6.90 -1.54 -5.56
C ASP A 45 7.13 -1.39 -4.04
N VAL A 46 8.31 -1.80 -3.57
CA VAL A 46 8.66 -1.76 -2.14
C VAL A 46 8.77 -0.32 -1.59
N VAL A 47 8.95 0.68 -2.45
CA VAL A 47 8.96 2.10 -2.07
C VAL A 47 7.59 2.51 -1.54
N ASP A 48 6.49 2.02 -2.14
CA ASP A 48 5.13 2.26 -1.68
C ASP A 48 4.84 1.60 -0.35
N VAL A 49 5.31 0.36 -0.14
CA VAL A 49 5.23 -0.33 1.16
C VAL A 49 5.88 0.51 2.26
N ARG A 50 7.09 1.03 1.99
CA ARG A 50 7.80 1.89 2.95
C ARG A 50 7.07 3.21 3.18
N LYS A 51 6.46 3.79 2.15
CA LYS A 51 5.68 5.01 2.26
C LYS A 51 4.44 4.79 3.13
N LEU A 52 3.71 3.71 2.91
CA LEU A 52 2.54 3.32 3.71
C LEU A 52 2.93 3.07 5.18
N PHE A 53 4.03 2.34 5.42
CA PHE A 53 4.56 2.12 6.77
C PHE A 53 4.84 3.43 7.53
N ASN A 54 5.49 4.39 6.87
CA ASN A 54 5.81 5.68 7.49
C ASN A 54 4.56 6.49 7.81
N GLU A 55 3.57 6.48 6.91
CA GLU A 55 2.30 7.17 7.09
C GLU A 55 1.57 6.63 8.33
N VAL A 56 1.34 5.31 8.38
CA VAL A 56 0.66 4.64 9.49
C VAL A 56 1.42 4.81 10.81
N SER A 57 2.75 4.69 10.80
CA SER A 57 3.58 4.79 12.01
C SER A 57 3.68 6.21 12.57
N SER A 58 3.27 7.22 11.80
CA SER A 58 3.34 8.63 12.19
C SER A 58 2.03 9.20 12.75
N ARG A 59 0.98 8.37 12.80
CA ARG A 59 -0.36 8.74 13.31
C ARG A 59 -0.46 8.67 14.83
#